data_AF-A0A7D5RFC4-F1
#
_entry.id   AF-A0A7D5RFC4-F1
#
_cell.length_a   1.000
_cell.length_b   1.000
_cell.length_c   1.000
_cell.angle_alpha   90.00
_cell.angle_beta   90.00
_cell.angle_gamma   90.00
#
_symmetry.space_group_name_H-M   'P 1'
#
loop_
_entity.id
_entity.type
_entity.pdbx_description
1 polymer ?
#
loop_
_entity_poly.entity_id
_entity_poly.type
_entity_poly.pdbx_seq_one_letter_code
_entity_poly.pdbx_strand_id
1 'polypeptide(L)'
;MRKSVLLFVLLSILTLVSGAQLAAAQSSDNKEKINIIQNCEKIYPELQKLGNAKFRERYQYFDSFRDCIVLYNDSMWDSTESDRIDKLVLLLEKPIQTKIIRDRSNDTQSIPQWIKDDAKRWEVGDEKDNVLSYGIRYMMNSKIIKSENSLDYRNCSFGNICLSQNDFVRYSIKNSSNNDTIILTHTFGDEFNNIIPVISEEFSKNSKAVTNFQINKTTGLVKHDKRCCIQYPFVHQIPMTLGTKLNQEHSSEVVSEVIFSFKDYKRPSFVAKEKTGKYLEIIDKETGIVFFSKHQDKTKSLQTVLVDTNILKKDTTIRYDDMKIPFWFKNTVKWWAEGKISDSEYVSGISYLLKNDILRI
;
A
#
# COMPACT_ATOMS: atom_id res chain seq x y z
N MET A 1 39.57 18.65 -45.28
CA MET A 1 39.37 19.56 -44.14
C MET A 1 37.90 19.97 -44.09
N ARG A 2 37.23 19.80 -42.93
CA ARG A 2 36.02 20.50 -42.42
C ARG A 2 34.77 20.60 -43.33
N LYS A 3 33.52 20.43 -42.90
CA LYS A 3 32.85 20.01 -41.65
C LYS A 3 31.37 19.80 -42.05
N SER A 4 30.74 18.78 -41.48
CA SER A 4 29.30 18.49 -41.52
C SER A 4 28.43 19.62 -40.95
N VAL A 5 27.20 19.80 -41.47
CA VAL A 5 25.94 19.86 -40.69
C VAL A 5 24.78 19.44 -41.62
N LEU A 6 24.19 18.27 -41.37
CA LEU A 6 22.85 17.90 -41.85
C LEU A 6 21.82 18.53 -40.88
N LEU A 7 20.88 19.32 -41.40
CA LEU A 7 19.72 19.78 -40.66
C LEU A 7 18.59 18.76 -40.83
N PHE A 8 18.40 17.88 -39.85
CA PHE A 8 17.21 17.03 -39.75
C PHE A 8 16.07 17.89 -39.17
N VAL A 9 15.06 18.16 -39.99
CA VAL A 9 13.77 18.68 -39.52
C VAL A 9 13.05 17.55 -38.77
N LEU A 10 13.12 17.62 -37.44
CA LEU A 10 12.23 16.88 -36.55
C LEU A 10 10.80 17.41 -36.77
N LEU A 11 9.96 16.62 -37.45
CA LEU A 11 8.52 16.72 -37.28
C LEU A 11 8.21 16.41 -35.82
N SER A 12 8.07 17.47 -35.03
CA SER A 12 7.38 17.41 -33.75
C SER A 12 5.93 17.07 -34.06
N ILE A 13 5.53 15.83 -33.76
CA ILE A 13 4.13 15.52 -33.53
C ILE A 13 3.79 16.22 -32.21
N LEU A 14 3.54 17.53 -32.27
CA LEU A 14 2.61 18.16 -31.34
C LEU A 14 1.28 17.48 -31.63
N THR A 15 0.92 16.50 -30.80
CA THR A 15 -0.48 16.18 -30.63
C THR A 15 -1.14 17.50 -30.27
N LEU A 16 -1.93 18.04 -31.19
CA LEU A 16 -2.96 19.02 -30.88
C LEU A 16 -3.90 18.32 -29.90
N VAL A 17 -3.52 18.31 -28.61
CA VAL A 17 -4.48 18.16 -27.53
C VAL A 17 -5.46 19.27 -27.81
N SER A 18 -6.66 18.91 -28.28
CA SER A 18 -7.66 19.92 -28.58
C SER A 18 -7.81 20.79 -27.33
N GLY A 19 -7.99 22.10 -27.49
CA GLY A 19 -8.16 23.00 -26.34
C GLY A 19 -9.22 22.50 -25.36
N ALA A 20 -10.18 21.70 -25.83
CA ALA A 20 -11.18 21.01 -25.02
C ALA A 20 -10.62 19.93 -24.08
N GLN A 21 -9.60 19.16 -24.45
CA GLN A 21 -8.99 18.15 -23.56
C GLN A 21 -8.09 18.77 -22.48
N LEU A 22 -7.34 19.82 -22.82
CA LEU A 22 -6.54 20.55 -21.84
C LEU A 22 -7.44 21.35 -20.88
N ALA A 23 -8.49 22.00 -21.40
CA ALA A 23 -9.50 22.67 -20.60
C ALA A 23 -10.29 21.69 -19.72
N ALA A 24 -10.60 20.49 -20.21
CA ALA A 24 -11.28 19.46 -19.41
C ALA A 24 -10.40 18.95 -18.27
N ALA A 25 -9.11 18.67 -18.53
CA ALA A 25 -8.15 18.27 -17.49
C ALA A 25 -7.94 19.36 -16.43
N GLN A 26 -7.78 20.62 -16.87
CA GLN A 26 -7.62 21.77 -15.97
C GLN A 26 -8.91 22.07 -15.19
N SER A 27 -10.09 21.84 -15.79
CA SER A 27 -11.37 21.95 -15.09
C SER A 27 -11.59 20.85 -14.05
N SER A 28 -11.07 19.64 -14.28
CA SER A 28 -11.14 18.53 -13.33
C SER A 28 -10.21 18.75 -12.14
N ASP A 29 -8.98 19.20 -12.41
CA ASP A 29 -7.98 19.55 -11.38
C ASP A 29 -8.46 20.71 -10.49
N ASN A 30 -9.01 21.77 -11.10
CA ASN A 30 -9.60 22.88 -10.34
C ASN A 30 -10.80 22.43 -9.48
N LYS A 31 -11.60 21.48 -9.97
CA LYS A 31 -12.73 20.94 -9.19
C LYS A 31 -12.28 20.17 -7.95
N GLU A 32 -11.17 19.43 -8.05
CA GLU A 32 -10.56 18.73 -6.92
C GLU A 32 -9.98 19.72 -5.88
N LYS A 33 -9.27 20.75 -6.33
CA LYS A 33 -8.73 21.81 -5.47
C LYS A 33 -9.84 22.61 -4.76
N ILE A 34 -10.95 22.88 -5.44
CA ILE A 34 -12.12 23.52 -4.82
C ILE A 34 -12.74 22.62 -3.74
N ASN A 35 -12.81 21.30 -3.96
CA ASN A 35 -13.27 20.36 -2.95
C ASN A 35 -12.36 20.36 -1.71
N ILE A 36 -11.04 20.44 -1.90
CA ILE A 36 -10.06 20.58 -0.80
C ILE A 36 -10.37 21.84 0.03
N ILE A 37 -10.54 23.00 -0.62
CA ILE A 37 -10.85 24.26 0.06
C ILE A 37 -12.15 24.17 0.87
N GLN A 38 -13.22 23.64 0.27
CA GLN A 38 -14.51 23.44 0.94
C GLN A 38 -14.41 22.50 2.16
N ASN A 39 -13.58 21.47 2.06
CA ASN A 39 -13.32 20.54 3.14
C ASN A 39 -12.56 21.20 4.30
N CYS A 40 -11.62 22.09 3.98
CA CYS A 40 -10.92 22.92 4.96
C CYS A 40 -11.88 23.91 5.65
N GLU A 41 -12.76 24.58 4.91
CA GLU A 41 -13.75 25.50 5.50
C GLU A 41 -14.65 24.82 6.55
N LYS A 42 -15.02 23.55 6.34
CA LYS A 42 -15.84 22.79 7.30
C LYS A 42 -15.15 22.58 8.65
N ILE A 43 -13.82 22.43 8.66
CA ILE A 43 -13.06 22.11 9.88
C ILE A 43 -12.36 23.32 10.49
N TYR A 44 -12.25 24.45 9.77
CA TYR A 44 -11.63 25.68 10.27
C TYR A 44 -12.22 26.22 11.60
N PRO A 45 -13.54 26.16 11.86
CA PRO A 45 -14.08 26.57 13.16
C PRO A 45 -13.50 25.77 14.34
N GLU A 46 -13.15 24.50 14.13
CA GLU A 46 -12.52 23.66 15.15
C GLU A 46 -11.07 24.06 15.40
N LEU A 47 -10.36 24.64 14.41
CA LEU A 47 -9.04 25.22 14.63
C LEU A 47 -9.12 26.42 15.58
N GLN A 48 -10.12 27.29 15.39
CA GLN A 48 -10.33 28.45 16.26
C GLN A 48 -10.68 28.04 17.70
N LYS A 49 -11.44 26.95 17.86
CA LYS A 49 -11.89 26.42 19.15
C LYS A 49 -10.82 25.62 19.90
N LEU A 50 -10.07 24.78 19.19
CA LEU A 50 -9.10 23.86 19.79
C LEU A 50 -7.70 24.48 19.92
N GLY A 51 -7.40 25.48 19.09
CA GLY A 51 -6.07 26.02 18.92
C GLY A 51 -5.15 25.07 18.13
N ASN A 52 -4.03 25.62 17.65
CA ASN A 52 -3.12 24.96 16.71
C ASN A 52 -2.65 23.55 17.13
N ALA A 53 -2.29 23.37 18.42
CA ALA A 53 -1.74 22.08 18.88
C ALA A 53 -2.80 20.96 18.82
N LYS A 54 -3.96 21.17 19.45
CA LYS A 54 -5.04 20.18 19.53
C LYS A 54 -5.73 19.97 18.19
N PHE A 55 -5.84 21.02 17.37
CA PHE A 55 -6.35 20.88 16.01
C PHE A 55 -5.46 19.97 15.16
N ARG A 56 -4.12 20.14 15.25
CA ARG A 56 -3.19 19.29 14.52
C ARG A 56 -3.25 17.84 14.97
N GLU A 57 -3.35 17.58 16.26
CA GLU A 57 -3.51 16.23 16.80
C GLU A 57 -4.81 15.54 16.33
N ARG A 58 -5.90 16.31 16.22
CA ARG A 58 -7.22 15.81 15.84
C ARG A 58 -7.40 15.57 14.34
N TYR A 59 -6.86 16.46 13.52
CA TYR A 59 -7.10 16.46 12.07
C TYR A 59 -5.91 15.98 11.24
N GLN A 60 -4.78 15.57 11.84
CA GLN A 60 -3.56 15.16 11.12
C GLN A 60 -3.74 14.09 10.03
N TYR A 61 -4.79 13.28 10.10
CA TYR A 61 -5.10 12.22 9.13
C TYR A 61 -6.31 12.55 8.24
N PHE A 62 -6.84 13.77 8.32
CA PHE A 62 -7.86 14.24 7.37
C PHE A 62 -7.22 14.32 5.98
N ASP A 63 -7.91 13.80 4.96
CA ASP A 63 -7.36 13.62 3.61
C ASP A 63 -6.74 14.91 3.03
N SER A 64 -7.28 16.08 3.40
CA SER A 64 -6.81 17.41 2.98
C SER A 64 -6.04 18.17 4.06
N PHE A 65 -5.63 17.54 5.16
CA PHE A 65 -5.09 18.26 6.33
C PHE A 65 -3.88 19.13 6.01
N ARG A 66 -2.93 18.61 5.25
CA ARG A 66 -1.71 19.34 4.89
C ARG A 66 -2.05 20.58 4.07
N ASP A 67 -2.96 20.43 3.11
CA ASP A 67 -3.47 21.51 2.28
C ASP A 67 -4.21 22.54 3.13
N CYS A 68 -5.06 22.10 4.06
CA CYS A 68 -5.75 22.98 4.99
C CYS A 68 -4.78 23.81 5.84
N ILE A 69 -3.70 23.21 6.36
CA ILE A 69 -2.70 23.95 7.12
C ILE A 69 -1.98 24.99 6.24
N VAL A 70 -1.70 24.67 4.97
CA VAL A 70 -1.12 25.65 4.04
C VAL A 70 -2.09 26.80 3.81
N LEU A 71 -3.36 26.48 3.55
CA LEU A 71 -4.42 27.45 3.30
C LEU A 71 -4.67 28.37 4.51
N TYR A 72 -4.78 27.84 5.73
CA TYR A 72 -5.05 28.64 6.94
C TYR A 72 -3.93 29.59 7.32
N ASN A 73 -2.69 29.31 6.92
CA ASN A 73 -1.55 30.17 7.21
C ASN A 73 -1.42 31.31 6.19
N ASP A 74 -2.20 31.30 5.11
CA ASP A 74 -2.20 32.36 4.11
C ASP A 74 -3.19 33.46 4.49
N SER A 75 -2.78 34.73 4.29
CA SER A 75 -3.62 35.88 4.62
C SER A 75 -4.89 35.97 3.77
N MET A 76 -4.97 35.24 2.65
CA MET A 76 -6.15 35.17 1.79
C MET A 76 -7.25 34.29 2.35
N TRP A 77 -6.98 33.46 3.36
CA TRP A 77 -7.95 32.51 3.92
C TRP A 77 -9.22 33.19 4.45
N ASP A 78 -9.07 34.29 5.20
CA ASP A 78 -10.17 35.05 5.79
C ASP A 78 -10.65 36.22 4.89
N SER A 79 -10.20 36.30 3.63
CA SER A 79 -10.61 37.35 2.70
C SER A 79 -12.10 37.26 2.32
N THR A 80 -12.70 38.38 1.93
CA THR A 80 -14.08 38.45 1.38
C THR A 80 -14.11 38.84 -0.09
N GLU A 81 -12.94 38.93 -0.73
CA GLU A 81 -12.81 39.27 -2.14
C GLU A 81 -13.45 38.21 -3.05
N SER A 82 -14.00 38.65 -4.18
CA SER A 82 -14.71 37.77 -5.13
C SER A 82 -13.82 36.71 -5.78
N ASP A 83 -12.51 36.93 -5.81
CA ASP A 83 -11.49 36.05 -6.39
C ASP A 83 -10.75 35.20 -5.34
N ARG A 84 -11.24 35.15 -4.09
CA ARG A 84 -10.64 34.39 -2.98
C ARG A 84 -10.39 32.92 -3.35
N ILE A 85 -11.37 32.24 -3.90
CA ILE A 85 -11.26 30.81 -4.22
C ILE A 85 -10.19 30.58 -5.30
N ASP A 86 -10.14 31.42 -6.33
CA ASP A 86 -9.15 31.32 -7.40
C ASP A 86 -7.73 31.52 -6.85
N LYS A 87 -7.54 32.47 -5.94
CA LYS A 87 -6.25 32.69 -5.25
C LYS A 87 -5.84 31.50 -4.36
N LEU A 88 -6.79 30.90 -3.64
CA LEU A 88 -6.53 29.72 -2.80
C LEU A 88 -6.19 28.48 -3.65
N VAL A 89 -6.82 28.31 -4.82
CA VAL A 89 -6.49 27.25 -5.78
C VAL A 89 -5.04 27.36 -6.26
N LEU A 90 -4.55 28.58 -6.52
CA LEU A 90 -3.16 28.83 -6.93
C LEU A 90 -2.14 28.49 -5.82
N LEU A 91 -2.51 28.58 -4.55
CA LEU A 91 -1.62 28.20 -3.44
C LEU A 91 -1.35 26.70 -3.39
N LEU A 92 -2.33 25.89 -3.83
CA LEU A 92 -2.25 24.43 -3.90
C LEU A 92 -1.44 23.92 -5.11
N GLU A 93 -0.97 24.82 -6.00
CA GLU A 93 -0.13 24.45 -7.15
C GLU A 93 1.36 24.23 -6.79
N LYS A 94 1.80 24.63 -5.59
CA LYS A 94 3.21 24.51 -5.19
C LYS A 94 3.56 23.07 -4.80
N PRO A 95 4.62 22.46 -5.35
CA PRO A 95 4.97 21.07 -5.06
C PRO A 95 5.34 20.88 -3.59
N ILE A 96 4.79 19.83 -2.99
CA ILE A 96 5.03 19.43 -1.60
C ILE A 96 6.51 19.06 -1.43
N GLN A 97 7.32 19.93 -0.84
CA GLN A 97 8.60 19.51 -0.27
C GLN A 97 8.34 18.71 1.00
N THR A 98 8.47 17.38 0.92
CA THR A 98 8.43 16.51 2.09
C THR A 98 9.68 16.72 2.94
N LYS A 99 9.58 17.56 3.97
CA LYS A 99 10.56 17.60 5.06
C LYS A 99 10.16 16.55 6.09
N ILE A 100 11.04 15.59 6.34
CA ILE A 100 10.91 14.51 7.31
C ILE A 100 10.56 15.12 8.68
N ILE A 101 9.38 14.80 9.21
CA ILE A 101 9.03 15.11 10.60
C ILE A 101 9.65 14.01 11.45
N ARG A 102 10.50 14.41 12.40
CA ARG A 102 11.06 13.53 13.42
C ARG A 102 9.93 12.97 14.27
N ASP A 103 9.75 11.65 14.22
CA ASP A 103 8.97 10.92 15.20
C ASP A 103 9.50 11.27 16.59
N ARG A 104 8.66 11.90 17.41
CA ARG A 104 8.87 11.91 18.86
C ARG A 104 8.31 10.60 19.38
N SER A 105 9.10 9.54 19.27
CA SER A 105 8.94 8.38 20.15
C SER A 105 9.24 8.84 21.58
N ASN A 106 8.21 8.80 22.43
CA ASN A 106 8.42 8.45 23.81
C ASN A 106 7.74 7.09 23.99
N ASP A 107 8.53 6.03 24.10
CA ASP A 107 8.07 4.72 24.53
C ASP A 107 7.52 4.84 25.96
N THR A 108 6.20 4.99 26.10
CA THR A 108 5.53 4.80 27.40
C THR A 108 4.86 3.44 27.40
N GLN A 109 5.24 2.61 28.38
CA GLN A 109 4.65 1.29 28.64
C GLN A 109 3.19 1.38 29.15
N SER A 110 2.68 2.58 29.41
CA SER A 110 1.33 2.87 29.89
C SER A 110 0.44 3.48 28.81
N ILE A 111 -0.87 3.22 28.89
CA ILE A 111 -1.87 3.79 27.98
C ILE A 111 -1.92 5.31 28.18
N PRO A 112 -1.69 6.13 27.14
CA PRO A 112 -1.80 7.58 27.25
C PRO A 112 -3.17 8.06 27.74
N GLN A 113 -3.15 9.13 28.54
CA GLN A 113 -4.37 9.67 29.16
C GLN A 113 -5.43 10.11 28.13
N TRP A 114 -5.01 10.63 26.97
CA TRP A 114 -5.95 11.05 25.93
C TRP A 114 -6.82 9.89 25.41
N ILE A 115 -6.31 8.66 25.42
CA ILE A 115 -7.07 7.46 25.02
C ILE A 115 -8.18 7.17 26.04
N LYS A 116 -7.90 7.37 27.33
CA LYS A 116 -8.91 7.24 28.39
C LYS A 116 -9.98 8.32 28.27
N ASP A 117 -9.57 9.54 27.93
CA ASP A 117 -10.48 10.67 27.78
C ASP A 117 -11.40 10.50 26.55
N ASP A 118 -10.87 10.01 25.42
CA ASP A 118 -11.66 9.64 24.23
C ASP A 118 -12.65 8.52 24.55
N ALA A 119 -12.21 7.48 25.26
CA ALA A 119 -13.05 6.36 25.63
C ALA A 119 -14.20 6.77 26.56
N LYS A 120 -13.95 7.71 27.48
CA LYS A 120 -14.99 8.29 28.34
C LYS A 120 -16.03 9.08 27.53
N ARG A 121 -15.59 9.90 26.56
CA ARG A 121 -16.52 10.64 25.69
C ARG A 121 -17.32 9.72 24.78
N TRP A 122 -16.70 8.68 24.23
CA TRP A 122 -17.37 7.65 23.43
C TRP A 122 -18.42 6.88 24.25
N GLU A 123 -18.13 6.57 25.52
CA GLU A 123 -19.08 5.91 26.42
C GLU A 123 -20.33 6.77 26.68
N VAL A 124 -20.20 8.08 26.88
CA VAL A 124 -21.38 8.93 27.07
C VAL A 124 -22.13 9.23 25.76
N GLY A 125 -21.54 8.88 24.60
CA GLY A 125 -22.11 9.09 23.27
C GLY A 125 -21.73 10.41 22.61
N ASP A 126 -20.75 11.12 23.17
CA ASP A 126 -20.24 12.39 22.65
C ASP A 126 -19.23 12.19 21.50
N GLU A 127 -18.81 10.94 21.24
CA GLU A 127 -17.86 10.59 20.18
C GLU A 127 -18.33 9.36 19.40
N LYS A 128 -17.85 9.23 18.16
CA LYS A 128 -18.16 8.12 17.25
C LYS A 128 -17.13 6.99 17.36
N ASP A 129 -17.49 5.80 16.90
CA ASP A 129 -16.65 4.59 16.93
C ASP A 129 -15.26 4.81 16.31
N ASN A 130 -15.18 5.59 15.21
CA ASN A 130 -13.93 5.94 14.54
C ASN A 130 -12.95 6.74 15.42
N VAL A 131 -13.45 7.46 16.43
CA VAL A 131 -12.61 8.20 17.40
C VAL A 131 -12.04 7.24 18.43
N LEU A 132 -12.84 6.31 18.95
CA LEU A 132 -12.34 5.31 19.90
C LEU A 132 -11.33 4.35 19.25
N SER A 133 -11.47 3.98 17.98
CA SER A 133 -10.44 3.17 17.31
C SER A 133 -9.13 3.87 17.09
N TYR A 134 -9.09 5.20 17.06
CA TYR A 134 -7.82 5.91 16.98
C TYR A 134 -6.93 5.56 18.18
N GLY A 135 -7.51 5.55 19.38
CA GLY A 135 -6.85 5.07 20.59
C GLY A 135 -6.39 3.61 20.47
N ILE A 136 -7.22 2.74 19.91
CA ILE A 136 -6.89 1.33 19.72
C ILE A 136 -5.74 1.15 18.72
N ARG A 137 -5.75 1.87 17.59
CA ARG A 137 -4.65 1.90 16.60
C ARG A 137 -3.35 2.37 17.21
N TYR A 138 -3.40 3.44 18.01
CA TYR A 138 -2.22 3.91 18.72
C TYR A 138 -1.67 2.81 19.64
N MET A 139 -2.53 2.19 20.46
CA MET A 139 -2.10 1.11 21.36
C MET A 139 -1.53 -0.10 20.60
N MET A 140 -2.00 -0.39 19.39
CA MET A 140 -1.41 -1.41 18.51
C MET A 140 -0.03 -0.97 17.99
N ASN A 141 0.08 0.23 17.42
CA ASN A 141 1.32 0.77 16.84
C ASN A 141 2.43 0.94 17.89
N SER A 142 2.06 1.34 19.11
CA SER A 142 2.95 1.49 20.26
C SER A 142 3.21 0.18 21.00
N LYS A 143 2.76 -0.98 20.47
CA LYS A 143 2.97 -2.32 21.06
C LYS A 143 2.41 -2.49 22.48
N ILE A 144 1.45 -1.66 22.88
CA ILE A 144 0.71 -1.77 24.15
C ILE A 144 -0.25 -2.96 24.08
N ILE A 145 -0.99 -3.08 22.96
CA ILE A 145 -1.76 -4.29 22.65
C ILE A 145 -0.82 -5.29 21.98
N LYS A 146 -0.48 -6.36 22.70
CA LYS A 146 0.18 -7.54 22.14
C LYS A 146 -0.87 -8.38 21.41
N SER A 147 -1.16 -8.03 20.17
CA SER A 147 -1.97 -8.88 19.30
C SER A 147 -1.03 -9.82 18.53
N GLU A 148 -1.26 -11.14 18.60
CA GLU A 148 -0.67 -12.11 17.66
C GLU A 148 -1.11 -11.82 16.21
N ASN A 149 -2.25 -11.13 16.06
CA ASN A 149 -2.75 -10.56 14.82
C ASN A 149 -2.66 -9.04 14.90
N SER A 150 -1.45 -8.48 14.88
CA SER A 150 -1.31 -7.09 14.40
C SER A 150 -2.03 -7.00 13.06
N LEU A 151 -2.72 -5.89 12.79
CA LEU A 151 -3.10 -5.52 11.43
C LEU A 151 -1.83 -5.66 10.59
N ASP A 152 -1.73 -6.79 9.89
CA ASP A 152 -0.51 -7.21 9.23
C ASP A 152 -0.47 -6.49 7.90
N TYR A 153 -0.31 -5.16 7.97
CA TYR A 153 0.30 -4.41 6.89
C TYR A 153 1.63 -5.09 6.68
N ARG A 154 1.67 -5.95 5.65
CA ARG A 154 2.90 -6.55 5.17
C ARG A 154 3.84 -5.40 4.84
N ASN A 155 4.74 -5.09 5.78
CA ASN A 155 5.62 -3.95 5.66
C ASN A 155 6.80 -4.35 4.77
N CYS A 156 6.56 -4.28 3.47
CA CYS A 156 7.57 -4.56 2.47
C CYS A 156 8.68 -3.50 2.53
N SER A 157 9.92 -3.91 2.80
CA SER A 157 11.05 -2.99 2.81
C SER A 157 11.37 -2.49 1.40
N PHE A 158 11.59 -1.18 1.26
CA PHE A 158 11.99 -0.56 0.00
C PHE A 158 13.27 -1.22 -0.56
N GLY A 159 13.24 -1.59 -1.83
CA GLY A 159 14.38 -2.19 -2.55
C GLY A 159 14.60 -3.68 -2.29
N ASN A 160 13.74 -4.35 -1.52
CA ASN A 160 13.82 -5.79 -1.25
C ASN A 160 12.63 -6.54 -1.87
N ILE A 161 12.75 -7.87 -1.98
CA ILE A 161 11.59 -8.73 -2.28
C ILE A 161 10.69 -8.85 -1.05
N CYS A 162 9.37 -8.81 -1.24
CA CYS A 162 8.43 -8.79 -0.13
C CYS A 162 8.00 -10.19 0.36
N LEU A 163 8.97 -10.94 0.88
CA LEU A 163 8.80 -12.28 1.42
C LEU A 163 9.15 -12.35 2.90
N SER A 164 8.41 -13.18 3.65
CA SER A 164 8.51 -13.43 5.09
C SER A 164 8.48 -14.94 5.38
N GLN A 165 8.84 -15.30 6.61
CA GLN A 165 8.79 -16.68 7.07
C GLN A 165 7.39 -17.29 6.91
N ASN A 166 7.32 -18.54 6.44
CA ASN A 166 6.08 -19.29 6.23
C ASN A 166 5.17 -18.74 5.13
N ASP A 167 5.65 -17.77 4.35
CA ASP A 167 4.99 -17.41 3.12
C ASP A 167 5.00 -18.60 2.16
N PHE A 168 3.98 -18.68 1.32
CA PHE A 168 3.97 -19.58 0.19
C PHE A 168 3.37 -18.93 -1.05
N VAL A 169 3.83 -19.40 -2.20
CA VAL A 169 3.19 -19.13 -3.49
C VAL A 169 2.94 -20.44 -4.20
N ARG A 170 1.73 -20.61 -4.75
CA ARG A 170 1.34 -21.78 -5.51
C ARG A 170 0.91 -21.37 -6.91
N TYR A 171 1.62 -21.88 -7.92
CA TYR A 171 1.40 -21.59 -9.32
C TYR A 171 0.90 -22.81 -10.08
N SER A 172 0.07 -22.56 -11.10
CA SER A 172 -0.27 -23.50 -12.16
C SER A 172 0.50 -23.10 -13.42
N ILE A 173 1.34 -23.99 -13.91
CA ILE A 173 2.17 -23.81 -15.08
C ILE A 173 1.65 -24.73 -16.18
N LYS A 174 1.12 -24.14 -17.25
CA LYS A 174 0.57 -24.84 -18.40
C LYS A 174 1.49 -24.67 -19.60
N ASN A 175 1.93 -25.80 -20.16
CA ASN A 175 2.65 -25.81 -21.42
C ASN A 175 1.71 -26.21 -22.55
N SER A 176 1.65 -25.39 -23.59
CA SER A 176 0.71 -25.57 -24.70
C SER A 176 1.11 -26.73 -25.63
N SER A 177 2.35 -27.22 -25.57
CA SER A 177 2.84 -28.28 -26.46
C SER A 177 2.41 -29.70 -26.04
N ASN A 178 2.22 -29.95 -24.75
CA ASN A 178 1.83 -31.25 -24.21
C ASN A 178 0.50 -31.20 -23.43
N ASN A 179 -0.08 -30.01 -23.25
CA ASN A 179 -1.26 -29.79 -22.41
C ASN A 179 -1.08 -30.30 -20.96
N ASP A 180 0.17 -30.49 -20.53
CA ASP A 180 0.48 -30.84 -19.15
C ASP A 180 0.39 -29.59 -18.29
N THR A 181 -0.12 -29.79 -17.08
CA THR A 181 -0.22 -28.77 -16.06
C THR A 181 0.63 -29.22 -14.89
N ILE A 182 1.57 -28.35 -14.50
CA ILE A 182 2.43 -28.54 -13.35
C ILE A 182 1.93 -27.61 -12.24
N ILE A 183 1.76 -28.14 -11.04
CA ILE A 183 1.51 -27.34 -9.85
C ILE A 183 2.83 -27.17 -9.11
N LEU A 184 3.28 -25.92 -9.00
CA LEU A 184 4.52 -25.55 -8.32
C LEU A 184 4.18 -24.80 -7.04
N THR A 185 4.64 -25.30 -5.89
CA THR A 185 4.48 -24.63 -4.60
C THR A 185 5.85 -24.31 -4.04
N HIS A 186 6.11 -23.03 -3.79
CA HIS A 186 7.30 -22.58 -3.09
C HIS A 186 6.92 -22.11 -1.69
N THR A 187 7.59 -22.64 -0.69
CA THR A 187 7.45 -22.25 0.72
C THR A 187 8.74 -21.60 1.18
N PHE A 188 8.63 -20.40 1.76
CA PHE A 188 9.76 -19.58 2.17
C PHE A 188 10.05 -19.76 3.65
N GLY A 189 11.29 -20.14 3.98
CA GLY A 189 11.73 -20.31 5.36
C GLY A 189 12.26 -19.03 5.99
N ASP A 190 12.85 -19.17 7.17
CA ASP A 190 13.46 -18.07 7.92
C ASP A 190 14.62 -17.42 7.18
N GLU A 191 14.57 -16.10 7.10
CA GLU A 191 15.68 -15.31 6.58
C GLU A 191 16.87 -15.35 7.54
N PHE A 192 18.06 -15.64 7.01
CA PHE A 192 19.32 -15.49 7.73
C PHE A 192 20.37 -14.89 6.80
N ASN A 193 21.04 -13.80 7.20
CA ASN A 193 22.06 -13.10 6.42
C ASN A 193 21.60 -12.72 4.99
N ASN A 194 20.42 -12.12 4.84
CA ASN A 194 19.79 -11.76 3.55
C ASN A 194 19.54 -12.95 2.61
N ILE A 195 19.53 -14.18 3.14
CA ILE A 195 19.23 -15.40 2.38
C ILE A 195 17.93 -16.00 2.89
N ILE A 196 17.01 -16.23 1.96
CA ILE A 196 15.74 -16.91 2.20
C ILE A 196 15.86 -18.33 1.64
N PRO A 197 15.81 -19.38 2.48
CA PRO A 197 15.72 -20.76 2.00
C PRO A 197 14.33 -21.02 1.44
N VAL A 198 14.26 -21.75 0.34
CA VAL A 198 13.01 -22.09 -0.35
C VAL A 198 12.92 -23.58 -0.55
N ILE A 199 11.78 -24.14 -0.15
CA ILE A 199 11.37 -25.50 -0.47
C ILE A 199 10.43 -25.41 -1.67
N SER A 200 10.78 -26.09 -2.75
CA SER A 200 10.01 -26.13 -3.99
C SER A 200 9.45 -27.52 -4.21
N GLU A 201 8.13 -27.63 -4.16
CA GLU A 201 7.39 -28.84 -4.47
C GLU A 201 6.72 -28.72 -5.84
N GLU A 202 7.12 -29.59 -6.77
CA GLU A 202 6.55 -29.69 -8.10
C GLU A 202 5.70 -30.95 -8.20
N PHE A 203 4.46 -30.80 -8.65
CA PHE A 203 3.52 -31.89 -8.89
C PHE A 203 3.06 -31.88 -10.34
N SER A 204 3.29 -32.99 -11.04
CA SER A 204 2.71 -33.30 -12.34
C SER A 204 1.82 -34.54 -12.22
N LYS A 205 1.12 -34.93 -13.29
CA LYS A 205 0.30 -36.16 -13.31
C LYS A 205 1.10 -37.42 -12.93
N ASN A 206 2.40 -37.45 -13.22
CA ASN A 206 3.21 -38.66 -13.16
C ASN A 206 4.41 -38.55 -12.20
N SER A 207 4.65 -37.38 -11.62
CA SER A 207 5.83 -37.14 -10.78
C SER A 207 5.57 -36.12 -9.69
N LYS A 208 6.20 -36.34 -8.54
CA LYS A 208 6.42 -35.34 -7.50
C LYS A 208 7.92 -35.13 -7.38
N ALA A 209 8.37 -33.89 -7.45
CA ALA A 209 9.76 -33.51 -7.19
C ALA A 209 9.80 -32.50 -6.04
N VAL A 210 10.81 -32.61 -5.17
CA VAL A 210 11.07 -31.63 -4.12
C VAL A 210 12.51 -31.18 -4.25
N THR A 211 12.71 -29.87 -4.39
CA THR A 211 14.03 -29.25 -4.51
C THR A 211 14.16 -28.13 -3.49
N ASN A 212 15.40 -27.82 -3.10
CA ASN A 212 15.69 -26.72 -2.18
C ASN A 212 16.66 -25.76 -2.85
N PHE A 213 16.39 -24.46 -2.73
CA PHE A 213 17.30 -23.42 -3.19
C PHE A 213 17.26 -22.20 -2.27
N GLN A 214 18.06 -21.19 -2.59
CA GLN A 214 18.23 -19.98 -1.78
C GLN A 214 18.01 -18.74 -2.64
N ILE A 215 17.25 -17.79 -2.12
CA ILE A 215 17.02 -16.47 -2.73
C ILE A 215 17.73 -15.41 -1.89
N ASN A 216 18.40 -14.46 -2.54
CA ASN A 216 18.87 -13.24 -1.87
C ASN A 216 17.69 -12.27 -1.66
N LYS A 217 17.38 -11.91 -0.41
CA LYS A 217 16.24 -11.03 -0.09
C LYS A 217 16.35 -9.63 -0.71
N THR A 218 17.56 -9.08 -0.77
CA THR A 218 17.76 -7.74 -1.31
C THR A 218 17.63 -7.77 -2.82
N THR A 219 18.28 -8.70 -3.50
CA THR A 219 18.40 -8.64 -4.97
C THR A 219 17.40 -9.51 -5.73
N GLY A 220 16.71 -10.44 -5.06
CA GLY A 220 15.84 -11.43 -5.72
C GLY A 220 16.59 -12.55 -6.43
N LEU A 221 17.91 -12.63 -6.30
CA LEU A 221 18.75 -13.54 -7.08
C LEU A 221 18.80 -14.97 -6.49
N VAL A 222 18.75 -15.97 -7.37
CA VAL A 222 18.91 -17.40 -7.07
C VAL A 222 20.20 -17.93 -7.68
N LYS A 223 21.01 -18.65 -6.89
CA LYS A 223 22.23 -19.29 -7.39
C LYS A 223 21.90 -20.46 -8.33
N HIS A 224 22.50 -20.48 -9.53
CA HIS A 224 22.30 -21.53 -10.54
C HIS A 224 23.66 -22.10 -11.01
N ASP A 225 23.88 -23.41 -10.87
CA ASP A 225 24.98 -24.18 -11.48
C ASP A 225 26.36 -23.51 -11.60
N LYS A 226 26.88 -22.96 -10.49
CA LYS A 226 28.24 -22.35 -10.39
C LYS A 226 28.47 -21.12 -11.30
N ARG A 227 27.46 -20.61 -12.01
CA ARG A 227 27.47 -19.31 -12.69
C ARG A 227 26.56 -18.33 -11.93
N CYS A 228 26.93 -17.05 -11.94
CA CYS A 228 26.26 -16.03 -11.14
C CYS A 228 24.83 -15.78 -11.66
N CYS A 229 23.91 -16.27 -10.83
CA CYS A 229 22.60 -15.77 -10.43
C CYS A 229 21.54 -15.37 -11.49
N ILE A 230 20.41 -16.08 -11.47
CA ILE A 230 19.17 -15.69 -12.19
C ILE A 230 18.22 -14.94 -11.24
N GLN A 231 17.39 -14.05 -11.79
CA GLN A 231 16.33 -13.40 -11.03
C GLN A 231 15.21 -14.39 -10.69
N TYR A 232 14.69 -14.31 -9.48
CA TYR A 232 13.57 -15.13 -9.04
C TYR A 232 12.28 -14.70 -9.76
N PRO A 233 11.65 -15.55 -10.58
CA PRO A 233 10.65 -15.10 -11.56
C PRO A 233 9.25 -14.86 -10.96
N PHE A 234 9.05 -15.11 -9.67
CA PHE A 234 7.71 -15.06 -9.05
C PHE A 234 7.49 -13.86 -8.14
N VAL A 235 8.57 -13.13 -7.79
CA VAL A 235 8.50 -11.93 -6.94
C VAL A 235 9.60 -10.96 -7.36
N HIS A 236 9.20 -9.74 -7.70
CA HIS A 236 10.10 -8.63 -8.04
C HIS A 236 10.32 -7.69 -6.84
N GLN A 237 11.42 -6.94 -6.89
CA GLN A 237 11.67 -5.87 -5.92
C GLN A 237 10.63 -4.76 -6.08
N ILE A 238 10.28 -4.12 -4.96
CA ILE A 238 9.38 -2.96 -4.92
C ILE A 238 10.05 -1.76 -4.25
N PRO A 239 9.61 -0.52 -4.51
CA PRO A 239 8.57 -0.13 -5.45
C PRO A 239 9.09 -0.12 -6.90
N MET A 240 8.18 -0.41 -7.83
CA MET A 240 8.42 -0.26 -9.26
C MET A 240 7.68 0.98 -9.78
N THR A 241 8.15 1.52 -10.90
CA THR A 241 7.51 2.61 -11.64
C THR A 241 7.44 2.27 -13.13
N LEU A 242 6.62 3.01 -13.89
CA LEU A 242 6.62 2.90 -15.34
C LEU A 242 8.05 3.10 -15.88
N GLY A 243 8.49 2.20 -16.76
CA GLY A 243 9.84 2.18 -17.30
C GLY A 243 10.86 1.34 -16.50
N THR A 244 10.46 0.77 -15.35
CA THR A 244 11.34 -0.13 -14.59
C THR A 244 11.63 -1.39 -15.41
N LYS A 245 12.92 -1.73 -15.54
CA LYS A 245 13.38 -2.95 -16.24
C LYS A 245 13.54 -4.09 -15.23
N LEU A 246 12.94 -5.25 -15.52
CA LEU A 246 12.80 -6.32 -14.53
C LEU A 246 13.75 -7.49 -14.74
N ASN A 247 14.05 -7.86 -15.98
CA ASN A 247 14.82 -9.07 -16.26
C ASN A 247 15.99 -8.84 -17.24
N GLN A 248 17.06 -9.61 -17.02
CA GLN A 248 18.26 -9.68 -17.86
C GLN A 248 18.13 -10.72 -18.99
N GLU A 249 17.33 -11.77 -18.83
CA GLU A 249 17.09 -12.80 -19.87
C GLU A 249 16.03 -12.37 -20.90
N HIS A 250 14.94 -11.77 -20.42
CA HIS A 250 13.92 -11.13 -21.24
C HIS A 250 13.89 -9.67 -20.82
N SER A 251 14.31 -8.73 -21.69
CA SER A 251 14.35 -7.31 -21.33
C SER A 251 12.92 -6.74 -21.24
N SER A 252 12.17 -7.15 -20.22
CA SER A 252 10.83 -6.69 -19.91
C SER A 252 10.88 -5.36 -19.18
N GLU A 253 9.93 -4.51 -19.50
CA GLU A 253 9.79 -3.18 -18.94
C GLU A 253 8.35 -3.02 -18.46
N VAL A 254 8.17 -2.33 -17.33
CA VAL A 254 6.86 -1.97 -16.80
C VAL A 254 6.25 -0.91 -17.71
N VAL A 255 5.20 -1.27 -18.46
CA VAL A 255 4.63 -0.42 -19.53
C VAL A 255 3.28 0.19 -19.18
N SER A 256 2.53 -0.41 -18.26
CA SER A 256 1.19 0.07 -17.88
C SER A 256 0.77 -0.43 -16.52
N GLU A 257 -0.32 0.14 -16.01
CA GLU A 257 -0.97 -0.25 -14.76
C GLU A 257 -2.37 -0.79 -15.02
N VAL A 258 -2.81 -1.76 -14.22
CA VAL A 258 -4.14 -2.37 -14.31
C VAL A 258 -4.65 -2.70 -12.90
N ILE A 259 -5.96 -2.89 -12.76
CA ILE A 259 -6.54 -3.55 -11.59
C ILE A 259 -6.68 -5.04 -11.94
N PHE A 260 -5.89 -5.90 -11.29
CA PHE A 260 -5.97 -7.34 -11.50
C PHE A 260 -6.86 -7.98 -10.44
N SER A 261 -7.71 -8.92 -10.87
CA SER A 261 -8.57 -9.67 -9.95
C SER A 261 -7.93 -11.03 -9.67
N PHE A 262 -7.65 -11.30 -8.40
CA PHE A 262 -7.15 -12.59 -7.93
C PHE A 262 -8.05 -13.11 -6.81
N LYS A 263 -8.79 -14.19 -7.06
CA LYS A 263 -9.87 -14.66 -6.17
C LYS A 263 -10.84 -13.50 -5.87
N ASP A 264 -11.07 -13.18 -4.60
CA ASP A 264 -11.93 -12.08 -4.15
C ASP A 264 -11.20 -10.73 -4.06
N TYR A 265 -9.90 -10.69 -4.37
CA TYR A 265 -9.07 -9.49 -4.27
C TYR A 265 -9.03 -8.72 -5.59
N LYS A 266 -9.19 -7.39 -5.50
CA LYS A 266 -8.90 -6.45 -6.58
C LYS A 266 -7.62 -5.70 -6.21
N ARG A 267 -6.54 -5.95 -6.95
CA ARG A 267 -5.20 -5.48 -6.61
C ARG A 267 -4.70 -4.50 -7.67
N PRO A 268 -4.18 -3.33 -7.29
CA PRO A 268 -3.43 -2.52 -8.23
C PRO A 268 -2.21 -3.32 -8.68
N SER A 269 -1.98 -3.39 -9.99
CA SER A 269 -0.93 -4.22 -10.58
C SER A 269 -0.22 -3.49 -11.72
N PHE A 270 1.03 -3.85 -11.94
CA PHE A 270 1.80 -3.49 -13.11
C PHE A 270 1.68 -4.55 -14.20
N VAL A 271 1.77 -4.09 -15.45
CA VAL A 271 1.97 -4.97 -16.60
C VAL A 271 3.36 -4.69 -17.13
N ALA A 272 4.21 -5.71 -17.16
CA ALA A 272 5.50 -5.65 -17.80
C ALA A 272 5.51 -6.49 -19.08
N LYS A 273 6.14 -5.96 -20.12
CA LYS A 273 6.20 -6.59 -21.45
C LYS A 273 7.60 -6.48 -22.02
N GLU A 274 8.02 -7.50 -22.75
CA GLU A 274 9.19 -7.40 -23.63
C GLU A 274 8.84 -6.63 -24.90
N LYS A 275 9.81 -5.93 -25.49
CA LYS A 275 9.65 -5.18 -26.76
C LYS A 275 9.06 -5.99 -27.91
N THR A 276 9.34 -7.29 -27.96
CA THR A 276 8.82 -8.17 -29.03
C THR A 276 7.35 -8.57 -28.81
N GLY A 277 6.82 -8.35 -27.61
CA GLY A 277 5.48 -8.79 -27.20
C GLY A 277 5.37 -10.28 -26.86
N LYS A 278 6.46 -11.06 -26.96
CA LYS A 278 6.48 -12.50 -26.67
C LYS A 278 6.39 -12.83 -25.19
N TYR A 279 6.88 -11.94 -24.33
CA TYR A 279 6.83 -12.08 -22.88
C TYR A 279 5.97 -11.00 -22.25
N LEU A 280 5.07 -11.42 -21.35
CA LEU A 280 4.19 -10.56 -20.57
C LEU A 280 4.07 -11.09 -19.16
N GLU A 281 4.07 -10.19 -18.18
CA GLU A 281 3.81 -10.50 -16.78
C GLU A 281 2.91 -9.44 -16.12
N ILE A 282 2.11 -9.86 -15.14
CA ILE A 282 1.26 -9.00 -14.32
C ILE A 282 1.73 -9.13 -12.88
N ILE A 283 2.05 -8.00 -12.26
CA ILE A 283 2.79 -7.95 -10.99
C ILE A 283 2.02 -7.10 -9.99
N ASP A 284 1.78 -7.60 -8.78
CA ASP A 284 1.17 -6.85 -7.69
C ASP A 284 2.03 -5.65 -7.29
N LYS A 285 1.44 -4.44 -7.22
CA LYS A 285 2.21 -3.23 -6.94
C LYS A 285 2.77 -3.18 -5.51
N GLU A 286 2.05 -3.78 -4.57
CA GLU A 286 2.36 -3.68 -3.15
C GLU A 286 3.32 -4.76 -2.68
N THR A 287 3.27 -5.96 -3.28
CA THR A 287 4.08 -7.11 -2.84
C THR A 287 5.12 -7.53 -3.87
N GLY A 288 5.01 -7.09 -5.12
CA GLY A 288 5.89 -7.52 -6.21
C GLY A 288 5.61 -8.94 -6.71
N ILE A 289 4.59 -9.64 -6.19
CA ILE A 289 4.20 -10.98 -6.66
C ILE A 289 3.75 -10.95 -8.12
N VAL A 290 4.20 -11.93 -8.89
CA VAL A 290 3.73 -12.13 -10.26
C VAL A 290 2.40 -12.90 -10.24
N PHE A 291 1.27 -12.26 -10.53
CA PHE A 291 -0.01 -12.96 -10.66
C PHE A 291 -0.07 -13.88 -11.87
N PHE A 292 0.57 -13.45 -12.94
CA PHE A 292 0.43 -14.06 -14.25
C PHE A 292 1.69 -13.80 -15.06
N SER A 293 2.18 -14.81 -15.76
CA SER A 293 3.15 -14.61 -16.84
C SER A 293 2.87 -15.51 -18.04
N LYS A 294 3.21 -15.00 -19.23
CA LYS A 294 3.06 -15.72 -20.50
C LYS A 294 4.30 -15.48 -21.34
N HIS A 295 4.91 -16.58 -21.79
CA HIS A 295 5.97 -16.57 -22.77
C HIS A 295 5.51 -17.31 -24.02
N GLN A 296 5.64 -16.68 -25.19
CA GLN A 296 5.23 -17.24 -26.47
C GLN A 296 6.42 -17.30 -27.43
N ASP A 297 6.91 -18.52 -27.68
CA ASP A 297 7.88 -18.80 -28.73
C ASP A 297 7.20 -19.45 -29.95
N LYS A 298 7.89 -19.52 -31.09
CA LYS A 298 7.37 -20.00 -32.38
C LYS A 298 6.67 -21.35 -32.30
N THR A 299 7.07 -22.22 -31.37
CA THR A 299 6.57 -23.60 -31.24
C THR A 299 5.99 -23.93 -29.85
N LYS A 300 6.16 -23.06 -28.86
CA LYS A 300 5.77 -23.33 -27.47
C LYS A 300 5.24 -22.07 -26.79
N SER A 301 4.09 -22.19 -26.13
CA SER A 301 3.62 -21.18 -25.17
C SER A 301 3.59 -21.74 -23.76
N LEU A 302 4.25 -21.03 -22.85
CA LEU A 302 4.25 -21.30 -21.42
C LEU A 302 3.41 -20.23 -20.73
N GLN A 303 2.45 -20.67 -19.94
CA GLN A 303 1.57 -19.81 -19.16
C GLN A 303 1.67 -20.20 -17.69
N THR A 304 1.93 -19.22 -16.84
CA THR A 304 2.09 -19.39 -15.41
C THR A 304 1.06 -18.51 -14.71
N VAL A 305 0.27 -19.08 -13.82
CA VAL A 305 -0.81 -18.38 -13.12
C VAL A 305 -0.72 -18.66 -11.64
N LEU A 306 -0.72 -17.62 -10.82
CA LEU A 306 -0.83 -17.76 -9.38
C LEU A 306 -2.21 -18.35 -9.05
N VAL A 307 -2.23 -19.41 -8.25
CA VAL A 307 -3.44 -20.12 -7.82
C VAL A 307 -3.74 -19.83 -6.36
N ASP A 308 -2.70 -19.73 -5.53
CA ASP A 308 -2.86 -19.50 -4.09
C ASP A 308 -1.62 -18.89 -3.45
N THR A 309 -1.83 -18.13 -2.38
CA THR A 309 -0.76 -17.56 -1.54
C THR A 309 -1.37 -16.97 -0.26
N ASN A 310 -0.61 -16.96 0.83
CA ASN A 310 -0.91 -16.21 2.05
C ASN A 310 -0.28 -14.80 2.07
N ILE A 311 0.46 -14.43 1.03
CA ILE A 311 1.16 -13.12 0.95
C ILE A 311 0.15 -11.99 0.73
N LEU A 312 -0.88 -12.27 -0.06
CA LEU A 312 -1.98 -11.35 -0.34
C LEU A 312 -2.97 -11.42 0.81
N LYS A 313 -2.62 -10.75 1.91
CA LYS A 313 -3.59 -10.57 3.00
C LYS A 313 -4.58 -9.49 2.57
N LYS A 314 -5.84 -9.72 2.90
CA LYS A 314 -6.92 -8.76 2.68
C LYS A 314 -6.48 -7.43 3.26
N ASP A 315 -6.38 -6.41 2.43
CA ASP A 315 -6.48 -5.04 2.92
C ASP A 315 -7.79 -5.00 3.69
N THR A 316 -7.66 -5.04 5.02
CA THR A 316 -8.71 -4.50 5.86
C THR A 316 -8.60 -3.02 5.59
N THR A 317 -9.14 -2.58 4.45
CA THR A 317 -9.25 -1.17 4.12
C THR A 317 -9.92 -0.57 5.34
N ILE A 318 -9.18 0.26 6.05
CA ILE A 318 -9.69 0.99 7.19
C ILE A 318 -10.85 1.83 6.66
N ARG A 319 -12.07 1.30 6.77
CA ARG A 319 -13.28 1.99 6.38
C ARG A 319 -13.72 2.81 7.57
N TYR A 320 -13.37 4.09 7.54
CA TYR A 320 -13.81 5.06 8.55
C TYR A 320 -15.34 5.14 8.67
N ASP A 321 -16.06 4.80 7.59
CA ASP A 321 -17.52 4.89 7.53
C ASP A 321 -18.27 3.63 8.02
N ASP A 322 -17.58 2.49 8.17
CA ASP A 322 -18.21 1.19 8.53
C ASP A 322 -17.66 0.59 9.83
N MET A 323 -16.81 1.31 10.56
CA MET A 323 -16.21 0.78 11.77
C MET A 323 -17.24 0.75 12.91
N LYS A 324 -17.70 -0.46 13.24
CA LYS A 324 -18.69 -0.69 14.30
C LYS A 324 -18.03 -1.36 15.48
N ILE A 325 -17.90 -0.62 16.58
CA ILE A 325 -17.54 -1.19 17.87
C ILE A 325 -18.81 -1.83 18.42
N PRO A 326 -18.80 -3.12 18.80
CA PRO A 326 -20.00 -3.75 19.32
C PRO A 326 -20.54 -2.99 20.53
N PHE A 327 -21.84 -2.70 20.54
CA PHE A 327 -22.46 -1.92 21.62
C PHE A 327 -22.21 -2.52 23.01
N TRP A 328 -22.12 -3.85 23.13
CA TRP A 328 -21.83 -4.51 24.39
C TRP A 328 -20.43 -4.22 24.94
N PHE A 329 -19.47 -3.80 24.10
CA PHE A 329 -18.12 -3.40 24.53
C PHE A 329 -18.14 -2.08 25.31
N LYS A 330 -19.22 -1.31 25.20
CA LYS A 330 -19.43 -0.06 25.92
C LYS A 330 -19.34 -0.20 27.44
N ASN A 331 -19.80 -1.33 27.98
CA ASN A 331 -19.69 -1.62 29.41
C ASN A 331 -18.23 -1.83 29.85
N THR A 332 -17.44 -2.50 29.01
CA THR A 332 -16.01 -2.69 29.26
C THR A 332 -15.26 -1.35 29.23
N VAL A 333 -15.57 -0.49 28.27
CA VAL A 333 -15.02 0.87 28.20
C VAL A 333 -15.42 1.69 29.42
N LYS A 334 -16.69 1.60 29.86
CA LYS A 334 -17.17 2.27 31.07
C LYS A 334 -16.40 1.85 32.32
N TRP A 335 -16.28 0.54 32.54
CA TRP A 335 -15.55 0.03 33.69
C TRP A 335 -14.08 0.44 33.66
N TRP A 336 -13.48 0.54 32.49
CA TRP A 336 -12.12 1.03 32.35
C TRP A 336 -12.00 2.53 32.66
N ALA A 337 -12.92 3.34 32.12
CA ALA A 337 -12.94 4.79 32.36
C ALA A 337 -13.23 5.15 33.83
N GLU A 338 -13.99 4.31 34.53
CA GLU A 338 -14.28 4.44 35.97
C GLU A 338 -13.19 3.83 36.87
N GLY A 339 -12.15 3.22 36.29
CA GLY A 339 -11.06 2.56 37.04
C GLY A 339 -11.47 1.25 37.73
N LYS A 340 -12.60 0.65 37.33
CA LYS A 340 -13.10 -0.64 37.84
C LYS A 340 -12.38 -1.84 37.22
N ILE A 341 -11.81 -1.68 36.03
CA ILE A 341 -10.88 -2.64 35.43
C ILE A 341 -9.57 -1.94 35.09
N SER A 342 -8.48 -2.70 35.15
CA SER A 342 -7.11 -2.24 34.87
C SER A 342 -6.87 -2.02 33.37
N ASP A 343 -5.80 -1.27 33.07
CA ASP A 343 -5.31 -1.08 31.69
C ASP A 343 -5.01 -2.42 31.01
N SER A 344 -4.47 -3.40 31.75
CA SER A 344 -4.20 -4.74 31.23
C SER A 344 -5.47 -5.53 30.90
N GLU A 345 -6.51 -5.42 31.72
CA GLU A 345 -7.80 -6.09 31.48
C GLU A 345 -8.51 -5.48 30.26
N TYR A 346 -8.47 -4.14 30.14
CA TYR A 346 -8.99 -3.44 28.97
C TYR A 346 -8.26 -3.84 27.69
N VAL A 347 -6.92 -3.82 27.71
CA VAL A 347 -6.07 -4.26 26.57
C VAL A 347 -6.36 -5.71 26.19
N SER A 348 -6.55 -6.60 27.17
CA SER A 348 -6.88 -8.00 26.92
C SER A 348 -8.25 -8.15 26.26
N GLY A 349 -9.24 -7.36 26.69
CA GLY A 349 -10.56 -7.31 26.06
C GLY A 349 -10.49 -6.88 24.60
N ILE A 350 -9.76 -5.80 24.29
CA ILE A 350 -9.54 -5.35 22.91
C ILE A 350 -8.81 -6.42 22.09
N SER A 351 -7.76 -7.03 22.64
CA SER A 351 -7.01 -8.09 21.97
C SER A 351 -7.90 -9.28 21.60
N TYR A 352 -8.82 -9.67 22.48
CA TYR A 352 -9.82 -10.70 22.18
C TYR A 352 -10.75 -10.31 21.03
N LEU A 353 -11.25 -9.06 21.00
CA LEU A 353 -12.12 -8.60 19.91
C LEU A 353 -11.43 -8.65 18.54
N LEU A 354 -10.16 -8.23 18.51
CA LEU A 354 -9.33 -8.25 17.31
C LEU A 354 -9.04 -9.69 16.88
N LYS A 355 -8.66 -10.58 17.81
CA LYS A 355 -8.34 -11.99 17.53
C LYS A 355 -9.51 -12.78 16.92
N ASN A 356 -10.75 -12.41 17.28
CA ASN A 356 -11.95 -13.12 16.83
C ASN A 356 -12.67 -12.40 15.67
N ASP A 357 -12.03 -11.44 15.00
CA ASP A 357 -12.61 -10.64 13.90
C ASP A 357 -13.92 -9.90 14.27
N ILE A 358 -14.18 -9.70 15.56
CA ILE A 358 -15.36 -8.99 16.07
C ILE A 358 -15.18 -7.47 15.88
N LEU A 359 -13.95 -7.00 16.11
CA LEU A 359 -13.54 -5.62 15.85
C LEU A 359 -12.53 -5.63 14.72
N ARG A 360 -12.76 -4.80 13.70
CA ARG A 360 -11.87 -4.60 12.54
C ARG A 360 -11.49 -3.13 12.49
N ILE A 361 -10.20 -2.84 12.54
CA ILE A 361 -9.67 -1.48 12.76
C ILE A 361 -8.80 -1.00 11.63
#